data_AF-A0A1F5WFY5-F1
#
_entry.id   AF-A0A1F5WFY5-F1
#
_cell.length_a   1.000
_cell.length_b   1.000
_cell.length_c   1.000
_cell.angle_alpha   90.00
_cell.angle_beta   90.00
_cell.angle_gamma   90.00
#
_symmetry.space_group_name_H-M   'P 1'
#
loop_
_entity.id
_entity.type
_entity.pdbx_description
1 polymer ?
#
loop_
_entity_poly.entity_id
_entity_poly.type
_entity_poly.pdbx_seq_one_letter_code
_entity_poly.pdbx_strand_id
1 'polypeptide(L)'
;MVGGVVVALGLLVGATWQKIPDYPMLASLVLMFAIAWASATILIVNSVLRYGVSIASIAVLVISLKIEYWTFIGGIVGVAVAMLALWSVDRQYRAVCAFSFRFVLGGGLRIFLTALAIVFSFSYYGTIAERPVDASTVLPRNIFDIALRAADGVLQKQLPGFHRENTVDDTLAGLIRQQLAQNPNIAPNSVPSLETIKMELPAQRKEIIKNLNRDLGLSIDPDTSGDERIGAALYEASTKTIEPYLEPYVALVPWVMAISFFLALKTISVVYYYLMLLLLPALFWILQQAGIIEKKIVSAEKEAFELVK
;
A
#
# COMPACT_ATOMS: atom_id res chain seq x y z
N MET A 1 27.38 10.13 -22.84
CA MET A 1 27.46 8.72 -22.39
C MET A 1 26.86 8.53 -21.00
N VAL A 2 27.43 9.12 -19.93
CA VAL A 2 26.98 8.91 -18.54
C VAL A 2 25.49 9.24 -18.31
N GLY A 3 25.00 10.37 -18.83
CA GLY A 3 23.58 10.73 -18.70
C GLY A 3 22.62 9.73 -19.33
N GLY A 4 22.99 9.11 -20.46
CA GLY A 4 22.18 8.06 -21.08
C GLY A 4 22.09 6.79 -20.23
N VAL A 5 23.19 6.43 -19.53
CA VAL A 5 23.21 5.30 -18.58
C VAL A 5 22.25 5.55 -17.41
N VAL A 6 22.22 6.77 -16.87
CA VAL A 6 21.28 7.12 -15.78
C VAL A 6 19.83 6.97 -16.25
N VAL A 7 19.49 7.50 -17.42
CA VAL A 7 18.13 7.42 -17.96
C VAL A 7 17.73 5.97 -18.26
N ALA A 8 18.64 5.18 -18.85
CA ALA A 8 18.41 3.75 -19.12
C ALA A 8 18.20 2.94 -17.84
N LEU A 9 18.98 3.20 -16.79
CA LEU A 9 18.78 2.57 -15.48
C LEU A 9 17.47 2.98 -14.83
N GLY A 10 17.06 4.25 -14.95
CA GLY A 10 15.75 4.72 -14.50
C GLY A 10 14.61 3.97 -15.18
N LEU A 11 14.71 3.75 -16.49
CA LEU A 11 13.76 2.93 -17.26
C LEU A 11 13.71 1.48 -16.76
N LEU A 12 14.88 0.84 -16.61
CA LEU A 12 14.97 -0.54 -16.15
C LEU A 12 14.40 -0.73 -14.75
N VAL A 13 14.70 0.20 -13.84
CA VAL A 13 14.15 0.18 -12.47
C VAL A 13 12.62 0.27 -12.51
N GLY A 14 12.05 1.19 -13.28
CA GLY A 14 10.59 1.31 -13.39
C GLY A 14 9.94 0.07 -14.01
N ALA A 15 10.53 -0.45 -15.09
CA ALA A 15 10.01 -1.63 -15.81
C ALA A 15 10.08 -2.92 -14.98
N THR A 16 11.03 -3.00 -14.04
CA THR A 16 11.23 -4.19 -13.18
C THR A 16 10.65 -4.03 -11.78
N TRP A 17 10.15 -2.85 -11.42
CA TRP A 17 9.68 -2.52 -10.06
C TRP A 17 8.67 -3.53 -9.52
N GLN A 18 7.65 -3.87 -10.32
CA GLN A 18 6.59 -4.80 -9.92
C GLN A 18 7.09 -6.24 -9.71
N LYS A 19 8.27 -6.59 -10.23
CA LYS A 19 8.86 -7.93 -10.13
C LYS A 19 9.85 -8.07 -8.96
N ILE A 20 10.15 -6.98 -8.24
CA ILE A 20 11.09 -6.99 -7.11
C ILE A 20 10.64 -7.94 -5.98
N PRO A 21 9.34 -8.05 -5.61
CA PRO A 21 8.91 -8.99 -4.58
C PRO A 21 9.23 -10.45 -4.93
N ASP A 22 9.11 -10.82 -6.21
CA ASP A 22 9.39 -12.18 -6.69
C ASP A 22 10.91 -12.41 -6.90
N TYR A 23 11.62 -11.37 -7.32
CA TYR A 23 13.05 -11.41 -7.63
C TYR A 23 13.80 -10.31 -6.86
N PRO A 24 14.14 -10.53 -5.57
CA PRO A 24 14.71 -9.50 -4.71
C PRO A 24 16.06 -8.97 -5.22
N MET A 25 16.79 -9.74 -6.03
CA MET A 25 18.03 -9.30 -6.69
C MET A 25 17.82 -8.05 -7.57
N LEU A 26 16.61 -7.83 -8.10
CA LEU A 26 16.29 -6.65 -8.91
C LEU A 26 16.35 -5.34 -8.09
N ALA A 27 16.28 -5.40 -6.76
CA ALA A 27 16.48 -4.23 -5.90
C ALA A 27 17.88 -3.61 -6.05
N SER A 28 18.87 -4.38 -6.53
CA SER A 28 20.20 -3.89 -6.88
C SER A 28 20.19 -2.88 -8.03
N LEU A 29 19.18 -2.92 -8.92
CA LEU A 29 19.01 -1.94 -10.00
C LEU A 29 18.77 -0.54 -9.44
N VAL A 30 18.04 -0.42 -8.32
CA VAL A 30 17.82 0.86 -7.65
C VAL A 30 19.14 1.42 -7.12
N LEU A 31 20.01 0.56 -6.57
CA LEU A 31 21.34 0.95 -6.11
C LEU A 31 22.22 1.39 -7.29
N MET A 32 22.24 0.60 -8.37
CA MET A 32 22.99 0.95 -9.60
C MET A 32 22.51 2.27 -10.20
N PHE A 33 21.19 2.51 -10.21
CA PHE A 33 20.60 3.75 -10.67
C PHE A 33 21.07 4.94 -9.83
N ALA A 34 21.06 4.82 -8.50
CA ALA A 34 21.54 5.87 -7.61
C ALA A 34 23.05 6.13 -7.76
N ILE A 35 23.87 5.09 -7.96
CA ILE A 35 25.30 5.22 -8.25
C ILE A 35 25.53 5.93 -9.59
N ALA A 36 24.76 5.58 -10.62
CA ALA A 36 24.86 6.23 -11.92
C ALA A 36 24.46 7.71 -11.83
N TRP A 37 23.38 8.03 -11.11
CA TRP A 37 22.96 9.41 -10.86
C TRP A 37 24.04 10.21 -10.13
N ALA A 38 24.63 9.65 -9.07
CA ALA A 38 25.70 10.27 -8.32
C ALA A 38 26.96 10.51 -9.19
N SER A 39 27.30 9.54 -10.04
CA SER A 39 28.41 9.63 -10.98
C SER A 39 28.16 10.70 -12.04
N ALA A 40 26.94 10.77 -12.60
CA ALA A 40 26.54 11.83 -13.52
C ALA A 40 26.62 13.21 -12.89
N THR A 41 26.28 13.32 -11.60
CA THR A 41 26.34 14.58 -10.86
C THR A 41 27.76 15.13 -10.74
N ILE A 42 28.76 14.24 -10.60
CA ILE A 42 30.18 14.59 -10.56
C ILE A 42 30.76 14.86 -11.95
N LEU A 43 30.45 14.00 -12.92
CA LEU A 43 31.12 13.98 -14.23
C LEU A 43 30.55 14.98 -15.23
N ILE A 44 29.28 15.37 -15.09
CA ILE A 44 28.65 16.33 -15.99
C ILE A 44 28.97 17.75 -15.48
N VAL A 45 29.91 18.41 -16.16
CA VAL A 45 30.35 19.78 -15.83
C VAL A 45 29.25 20.81 -16.14
N ASN A 46 28.49 20.62 -17.24
CA ASN A 46 27.43 21.54 -17.62
C ASN A 46 26.22 21.39 -16.68
N SER A 47 25.94 22.44 -15.89
CA SER A 47 24.83 22.46 -14.93
C SER A 47 23.50 22.14 -15.59
N VAL A 48 23.17 22.77 -16.73
CA VAL A 48 21.88 22.58 -17.43
C VAL A 48 21.70 21.12 -17.83
N LEU A 49 22.75 20.50 -18.39
CA LEU A 49 22.71 19.10 -18.78
C LEU A 49 22.51 18.17 -17.58
N ARG A 50 23.14 18.47 -16.43
CA ARG A 50 23.01 17.66 -15.21
C ARG A 50 21.60 17.73 -14.60
N TYR A 51 21.00 18.92 -14.55
CA TYR A 51 19.59 19.07 -14.15
C TYR A 51 18.67 18.33 -15.14
N GLY A 52 18.90 18.50 -16.46
CA GLY A 52 18.15 17.82 -17.50
C GLY A 52 18.21 16.29 -17.38
N VAL A 53 19.39 15.71 -17.14
CA VAL A 53 19.56 14.25 -16.92
C VAL A 53 18.80 13.79 -15.68
N SER A 54 18.85 14.56 -14.58
CA SER A 54 18.15 14.18 -13.35
C SER A 54 16.63 14.19 -13.53
N ILE A 55 16.09 15.25 -14.15
CA ILE A 55 14.66 15.35 -14.48
C ILE A 55 14.25 14.22 -15.42
N ALA A 56 14.99 14.02 -16.51
CA ALA A 56 14.70 12.96 -17.48
C ALA A 56 14.73 11.57 -16.84
N SER A 57 15.68 11.31 -15.93
CA SER A 57 15.79 10.02 -15.26
C SER A 57 14.59 9.69 -14.37
N ILE A 58 14.06 10.68 -13.63
CA ILE A 58 12.84 10.49 -12.83
C ILE A 58 11.60 10.44 -13.72
N ALA A 59 11.52 11.27 -14.75
CA ALA A 59 10.40 11.25 -15.69
C ALA A 59 10.27 9.87 -16.37
N VAL A 60 11.38 9.30 -16.86
CA VAL A 60 11.38 7.98 -17.49
C VAL A 60 11.07 6.86 -16.49
N LEU A 61 11.55 6.97 -15.25
CA LEU A 61 11.17 6.06 -14.16
C LEU A 61 9.65 6.08 -13.93
N VAL A 62 9.05 7.26 -13.82
CA VAL A 62 7.60 7.45 -13.61
C VAL A 62 6.78 6.90 -14.78
N ILE A 63 7.21 7.15 -16.02
CA ILE A 63 6.56 6.60 -17.21
C ILE A 63 6.56 5.05 -17.17
N SER A 64 7.68 4.47 -16.72
CA SER A 64 7.87 3.03 -16.66
C SER A 64 7.09 2.35 -15.52
N LEU A 65 6.73 3.09 -14.46
CA LEU A 65 5.89 2.62 -13.34
C LEU A 65 4.38 2.58 -13.67
N LYS A 66 4.01 2.84 -14.93
CA LYS A 66 2.66 3.17 -15.42
C LYS A 66 2.16 4.51 -14.85
N ILE A 67 1.75 5.39 -15.76
CA ILE A 67 1.30 6.73 -15.40
C ILE A 67 -0.13 6.65 -14.87
N GLU A 68 -0.24 6.63 -13.55
CA GLU A 68 -1.48 6.88 -12.81
C GLU A 68 -1.42 8.28 -12.20
N TYR A 69 -2.57 8.86 -11.83
CA TYR A 69 -2.66 10.21 -11.24
C TYR A 69 -1.72 10.38 -10.04
N TRP A 70 -1.71 9.41 -9.12
CA TRP A 70 -0.87 9.46 -7.93
C TRP A 70 0.61 9.28 -8.25
N THR A 71 0.95 8.34 -9.13
CA THR A 71 2.33 8.15 -9.63
C THR A 71 2.87 9.40 -10.31
N PHE A 72 2.03 10.13 -11.04
CA PHE A 72 2.39 11.40 -11.67
C PHE A 72 2.68 12.50 -10.64
N ILE A 73 1.82 12.66 -9.62
CA ILE A 73 2.07 13.59 -8.50
C ILE A 73 3.38 13.23 -7.79
N GLY A 74 3.57 11.95 -7.47
CA GLY A 74 4.82 11.46 -6.88
C GLY A 74 6.03 11.76 -7.75
N GLY A 75 5.88 11.69 -9.07
CA GLY A 75 6.89 12.10 -10.05
C GLY A 75 7.25 13.58 -9.96
N ILE A 76 6.25 14.48 -9.93
CA ILE A 76 6.48 15.94 -9.78
C ILE A 76 7.23 16.24 -8.48
N VAL A 77 6.74 15.70 -7.36
CA VAL A 77 7.39 15.89 -6.05
C VAL A 77 8.79 15.28 -6.05
N GLY A 78 8.97 14.09 -6.64
CA GLY A 78 10.26 13.44 -6.79
C GLY A 78 11.25 14.27 -7.61
N VAL A 79 10.82 14.87 -8.71
CA VAL A 79 11.64 15.79 -9.51
C VAL A 79 12.05 17.01 -8.68
N ALA A 80 11.12 17.64 -7.98
CA ALA A 80 11.42 18.80 -7.13
C ALA A 80 12.46 18.45 -6.05
N VAL A 81 12.31 17.30 -5.38
CA VAL A 81 13.26 16.84 -4.35
C VAL A 81 14.62 16.47 -4.98
N ALA A 82 14.65 15.88 -6.17
CA ALA A 82 15.91 15.60 -6.87
C ALA A 82 16.63 16.88 -7.32
N MET A 83 15.89 17.94 -7.66
CA MET A 83 16.49 19.25 -7.91
C MET A 83 17.11 19.84 -6.63
N LEU A 84 16.46 19.67 -5.48
CA LEU A 84 17.04 20.05 -4.18
C LEU A 84 18.30 19.23 -3.87
N ALA A 85 18.33 17.95 -4.26
CA ALA A 85 19.53 17.11 -4.14
C ALA A 85 20.70 17.67 -4.94
N LEU A 86 20.48 18.04 -6.21
CA LEU A 86 21.50 18.66 -7.06
C LEU A 86 21.97 20.02 -6.51
N TRP A 87 21.02 20.85 -6.07
CA TRP A 87 21.35 22.14 -5.46
C TRP A 87 22.20 21.98 -4.20
N SER A 88 21.93 20.97 -3.37
CA SER A 88 22.75 20.64 -2.22
C SER A 88 24.17 20.24 -2.62
N VAL A 89 24.33 19.44 -3.67
CA VAL A 89 25.65 19.06 -4.21
C VAL A 89 26.39 20.28 -4.74
N ASP A 90 25.73 21.15 -5.50
CA ASP A 90 26.33 22.38 -6.04
C ASP A 90 26.78 23.36 -4.96
N ARG A 91 26.04 23.43 -3.85
CA ARG A 91 26.43 24.22 -2.70
C ARG A 91 27.67 23.62 -2.03
N GLN A 92 27.75 22.30 -1.90
CA GLN A 92 28.92 21.64 -1.30
C GLN A 92 30.16 21.70 -2.19
N TYR A 93 30.02 21.57 -3.50
CA TYR A 93 31.13 21.76 -4.45
C TYR A 93 31.80 23.13 -4.33
N ARG A 94 31.01 24.19 -4.10
CA ARG A 94 31.52 25.55 -3.92
C ARG A 94 32.12 25.81 -2.53
N ALA A 95 31.75 25.02 -1.54
CA ALA A 95 32.14 25.23 -0.15
C ALA A 95 33.45 24.53 0.24
N VAL A 96 33.91 23.54 -0.53
CA VAL A 96 35.01 22.65 -0.14
C VAL A 96 36.19 22.78 -1.11
N CYS A 97 37.39 23.05 -0.60
CA CYS A 97 38.62 23.15 -1.40
C CYS A 97 39.20 21.80 -1.82
N ALA A 98 38.88 20.71 -1.11
CA ALA A 98 39.36 19.36 -1.39
C ALA A 98 38.19 18.39 -1.64
N PHE A 99 38.16 17.77 -2.83
CA PHE A 99 37.09 16.85 -3.20
C PHE A 99 37.11 15.58 -2.34
N SER A 100 35.97 15.29 -1.69
CA SER A 100 35.71 14.04 -1.01
C SER A 100 34.26 13.62 -1.24
N PHE A 101 34.05 12.36 -1.61
CA PHE A 101 32.71 11.82 -1.91
C PHE A 101 31.71 12.05 -0.78
N ARG A 102 32.14 11.83 0.47
CA ARG A 102 31.28 12.04 1.65
C ARG A 102 30.89 13.51 1.82
N PHE A 103 31.81 14.43 1.59
CA PHE A 103 31.59 15.86 1.83
C PHE A 103 30.91 16.59 0.67
N VAL A 104 30.94 16.03 -0.54
CA VAL A 104 30.35 16.65 -1.73
C VAL A 104 29.02 16.01 -2.12
N LEU A 105 28.92 14.69 -2.05
CA LEU A 105 27.70 13.96 -2.40
C LEU A 105 26.87 13.56 -1.18
N GLY A 106 27.41 13.63 0.04
CA GLY A 106 26.76 13.06 1.21
C GLY A 106 25.36 13.63 1.47
N GLY A 107 25.19 14.96 1.35
CA GLY A 107 23.89 15.61 1.49
C GLY A 107 22.96 15.29 0.31
N GLY A 108 23.43 15.53 -0.91
CA GLY A 108 22.66 15.30 -2.13
C GLY A 108 22.16 13.87 -2.29
N LEU A 109 22.99 12.88 -1.98
CA LEU A 109 22.64 11.47 -2.12
C LEU A 109 21.49 11.06 -1.18
N ARG A 110 21.49 11.56 0.06
CA ARG A 110 20.39 11.32 1.01
C ARG A 110 19.08 11.92 0.52
N ILE A 111 19.14 13.13 -0.04
CA ILE A 111 17.98 13.83 -0.60
C ILE A 111 17.48 13.10 -1.86
N PHE A 112 18.38 12.66 -2.74
CA PHE A 112 18.03 11.91 -3.94
C PHE A 112 17.37 10.56 -3.62
N LEU A 113 17.89 9.79 -2.67
CA LEU A 113 17.23 8.57 -2.22
C LEU A 113 15.84 8.83 -1.61
N THR A 114 15.65 10.01 -1.00
CA THR A 114 14.34 10.44 -0.50
C THR A 114 13.39 10.74 -1.66
N ALA A 115 13.87 11.36 -2.74
CA ALA A 115 13.10 11.55 -3.96
C ALA A 115 12.62 10.21 -4.54
N LEU A 116 13.50 9.20 -4.62
CA LEU A 116 13.12 7.86 -5.07
C LEU A 116 12.08 7.21 -4.14
N ALA A 117 12.26 7.33 -2.82
CA ALA A 117 11.30 6.80 -1.86
C ALA A 117 9.91 7.43 -2.02
N ILE A 118 9.83 8.74 -2.31
CA ILE A 118 8.57 9.43 -2.62
C ILE A 118 7.93 8.86 -3.88
N VAL A 119 8.68 8.77 -4.99
CA VAL A 119 8.15 8.26 -6.27
C VAL A 119 7.59 6.84 -6.11
N PHE A 120 8.35 5.96 -5.45
CA PHE A 120 7.90 4.58 -5.21
C PHE A 120 6.72 4.50 -4.25
N SER A 121 6.66 5.36 -3.24
CA SER A 121 5.54 5.41 -2.30
C SER A 121 4.23 5.84 -2.96
N PHE A 122 4.28 6.84 -3.83
CA PHE A 122 3.10 7.29 -4.58
C PHE A 122 2.69 6.28 -5.65
N SER A 123 3.65 5.62 -6.28
CA SER A 123 3.36 4.48 -7.18
C SER A 123 2.67 3.34 -6.43
N TYR A 124 3.15 3.00 -5.23
CA TYR A 124 2.52 2.00 -4.38
C TYR A 124 1.10 2.40 -3.94
N TYR A 125 0.91 3.66 -3.55
CA TYR A 125 -0.41 4.21 -3.23
C TYR A 125 -1.39 3.96 -4.37
N GLY A 126 -1.03 4.34 -5.60
CA GLY A 126 -1.89 4.18 -6.77
C GLY A 126 -2.35 2.73 -6.96
N THR A 127 -1.41 1.78 -6.87
CA THR A 127 -1.73 0.35 -6.98
C THR A 127 -2.67 -0.20 -5.90
N ILE A 128 -2.68 0.39 -4.70
CA ILE A 128 -3.59 -0.01 -3.61
C ILE A 128 -4.91 0.73 -3.70
N ALA A 129 -4.90 2.02 -4.04
CA ALA A 129 -6.10 2.84 -4.14
C ALA A 129 -7.07 2.30 -5.19
N GLU A 130 -6.57 1.66 -6.25
CA GLU A 130 -7.39 0.98 -7.26
C GLU A 130 -8.03 -0.34 -6.78
N ARG A 131 -7.62 -0.89 -5.63
CA ARG A 131 -8.15 -2.13 -5.05
C ARG A 131 -8.97 -1.81 -3.79
N PRO A 132 -10.32 -1.76 -3.87
CA PRO A 132 -11.13 -1.47 -2.70
C PRO A 132 -10.87 -2.53 -1.61
N VAL A 133 -10.61 -2.06 -0.39
CA VAL A 133 -10.50 -2.92 0.78
C VAL A 133 -11.93 -3.18 1.27
N ASP A 134 -12.50 -4.32 0.89
CA ASP A 134 -13.87 -4.66 1.26
C ASP A 134 -14.00 -4.94 2.77
N ALA A 135 -15.22 -4.81 3.29
CA ALA A 135 -15.56 -5.14 4.68
C ALA A 135 -15.18 -6.59 5.06
N SER A 136 -15.16 -7.49 4.08
CA SER A 136 -14.71 -8.88 4.21
C SER A 136 -13.21 -9.02 4.56
N THR A 137 -12.40 -8.00 4.28
CA THR A 137 -10.98 -7.93 4.67
C THR A 137 -10.84 -7.55 6.14
N VAL A 138 -11.75 -6.73 6.67
CA VAL A 138 -11.73 -6.25 8.07
C VAL A 138 -12.36 -7.28 9.02
N LEU A 139 -13.43 -7.94 8.58
CA LEU A 139 -14.05 -9.05 9.30
C LEU A 139 -13.94 -10.35 8.48
N PRO A 140 -12.79 -11.04 8.51
CA PRO A 140 -12.65 -12.32 7.84
C PRO A 140 -13.68 -13.33 8.34
N ARG A 141 -14.19 -14.15 7.41
CA ARG A 141 -15.13 -15.26 7.70
C ARG A 141 -14.70 -16.09 8.90
N ASN A 142 -13.41 -16.41 9.01
CA ASN A 142 -12.85 -17.21 10.10
C ASN A 142 -13.03 -16.55 11.48
N ILE A 143 -12.86 -15.23 11.57
CA ILE A 143 -13.01 -14.49 12.83
C ILE A 143 -14.48 -14.40 13.20
N PHE A 144 -15.33 -14.08 12.23
CA PHE A 144 -16.78 -14.09 12.42
C PHE A 144 -17.28 -15.46 12.90
N ASP A 145 -16.80 -16.52 12.26
CA ASP A 145 -17.15 -17.90 12.56
C ASP A 145 -16.76 -18.31 13.99
N ILE A 146 -15.64 -17.80 14.51
CA ILE A 146 -15.20 -18.00 15.90
C ILE A 146 -16.11 -17.21 16.86
N ALA A 147 -16.40 -15.94 16.54
CA ALA A 147 -17.29 -15.11 17.33
C ALA A 147 -18.71 -15.70 17.38
N LEU A 148 -19.21 -16.21 16.25
CA LEU A 148 -20.51 -16.83 16.13
C LEU A 148 -20.58 -18.10 16.97
N ARG A 149 -19.54 -18.95 16.96
CA ARG A 149 -19.44 -20.13 17.84
C ARG A 149 -19.51 -19.76 19.32
N ALA A 150 -18.85 -18.68 19.72
CA ALA A 150 -18.91 -18.21 21.10
C ALA A 150 -20.30 -17.64 21.45
N ALA A 151 -21.00 -17.08 20.47
CA ALA A 151 -22.34 -16.53 20.61
C ALA A 151 -23.48 -17.56 20.45
N ASP A 152 -23.21 -18.77 19.94
CA ASP A 152 -24.22 -19.82 19.68
C ASP A 152 -25.15 -20.04 20.88
N GLY A 153 -24.60 -20.13 22.10
CA GLY A 153 -25.41 -20.35 23.32
C GLY A 153 -26.28 -19.15 23.73
N VAL A 154 -25.93 -17.94 23.32
CA VAL A 154 -26.76 -16.74 23.53
C VAL A 154 -27.79 -16.62 22.41
N LEU A 155 -27.38 -16.89 21.17
CA LEU A 155 -28.25 -16.88 20.00
C LEU A 155 -29.32 -17.96 20.10
N GLN A 156 -29.04 -19.14 20.64
CA GLN A 156 -30.08 -20.17 20.89
C GLN A 156 -31.17 -19.72 21.87
N LYS A 157 -30.87 -18.79 22.79
CA LYS A 157 -31.86 -18.25 23.74
C LYS A 157 -32.80 -17.24 23.10
N GLN A 158 -32.33 -16.51 22.09
CA GLN A 158 -33.11 -15.51 21.37
C GLN A 158 -33.72 -16.06 20.06
N LEU A 159 -33.06 -17.03 19.44
CA LEU A 159 -33.40 -17.71 18.20
C LEU A 159 -33.43 -19.23 18.45
N PRO A 160 -34.55 -19.79 18.91
CA PRO A 160 -34.66 -21.20 19.18
C PRO A 160 -34.58 -22.04 17.90
N GLY A 161 -33.76 -23.10 17.91
CA GLY A 161 -33.45 -23.90 16.72
C GLY A 161 -32.25 -23.40 15.92
N PHE A 162 -31.63 -22.29 16.34
CA PHE A 162 -30.40 -21.78 15.74
C PHE A 162 -29.23 -22.75 15.94
N HIS A 163 -28.72 -23.26 14.82
CA HIS A 163 -27.37 -23.82 14.74
C HIS A 163 -26.72 -23.24 13.49
N ARG A 164 -25.44 -22.93 13.59
CA ARG A 164 -24.67 -22.30 12.51
C ARG A 164 -24.67 -23.08 11.20
N GLU A 165 -24.82 -24.40 11.29
CA GLU A 165 -24.86 -25.33 10.15
C GLU A 165 -26.27 -25.51 9.56
N ASN A 166 -27.31 -25.09 10.29
CA ASN A 166 -28.68 -25.17 9.82
C ASN A 166 -28.92 -24.18 8.69
N THR A 167 -29.87 -24.53 7.83
CA THR A 167 -30.31 -23.62 6.79
C THR A 167 -31.17 -22.50 7.37
N VAL A 168 -31.34 -21.43 6.60
CA VAL A 168 -32.22 -20.32 6.95
C VAL A 168 -33.65 -20.83 7.17
N ASP A 169 -34.15 -21.73 6.32
CA ASP A 169 -35.48 -22.30 6.45
C ASP A 169 -35.65 -23.19 7.70
N ASP A 170 -34.63 -23.96 8.06
CA ASP A 170 -34.66 -24.79 9.28
C ASP A 170 -34.74 -23.93 10.54
N THR A 171 -34.01 -22.81 10.54
CA THR A 171 -33.98 -21.88 11.67
C THR A 171 -35.30 -21.11 11.79
N LEU A 172 -35.86 -20.65 10.66
CA LEU A 172 -37.16 -19.97 10.60
C LEU A 172 -38.32 -20.93 10.97
N ALA A 173 -38.30 -22.17 10.50
CA ALA A 173 -39.30 -23.16 10.87
C ALA A 173 -39.25 -23.51 12.37
N GLY A 174 -38.05 -23.52 12.97
CA GLY A 174 -37.86 -23.65 14.42
C GLY A 174 -38.47 -22.50 15.22
N LEU A 175 -38.26 -21.26 14.76
CA LEU A 175 -38.84 -20.05 15.34
C LEU A 175 -40.38 -20.06 15.29
N ILE A 176 -40.96 -20.37 14.13
CA ILE A 176 -42.42 -20.44 13.94
C ILE A 176 -43.03 -21.52 14.82
N ARG A 177 -42.40 -22.71 14.87
CA ARG A 177 -42.88 -23.81 15.71
C ARG A 177 -42.90 -23.42 17.18
N GLN A 178 -41.89 -22.70 17.67
CA GLN A 178 -41.86 -22.26 19.06
C GLN A 178 -42.86 -21.13 19.34
N GLN A 179 -43.02 -20.17 18.44
CA GLN A 179 -44.06 -19.13 18.58
C GLN A 179 -45.47 -19.75 18.62
N LEU A 180 -45.73 -20.77 17.80
CA LEU A 180 -46.99 -21.52 17.81
C LEU A 180 -47.16 -22.36 19.08
N ALA A 181 -46.10 -22.97 19.60
CA ALA A 181 -46.13 -23.75 20.84
C ALA A 181 -46.27 -22.90 22.11
N GLN A 182 -45.86 -21.62 22.06
CA GLN A 182 -46.04 -20.65 23.14
C GLN A 182 -47.39 -19.92 23.08
N ASN A 183 -48.18 -20.11 22.01
CA ASN A 183 -49.47 -19.47 21.86
C ASN A 183 -50.54 -20.22 22.71
N PRO A 184 -51.14 -19.59 23.73
CA PRO A 184 -52.06 -20.25 24.66
C PRO A 184 -53.36 -20.75 24.01
N ASN A 185 -53.65 -20.37 22.76
CA ASN A 185 -54.85 -20.75 22.01
C ASN A 185 -54.68 -22.00 21.12
N ILE A 186 -53.48 -22.61 21.09
CA ILE A 186 -53.19 -23.77 20.23
C ILE A 186 -52.89 -24.98 21.12
N ALA A 187 -53.62 -26.08 20.93
CA ALA A 187 -53.37 -27.30 21.68
C ALA A 187 -51.98 -27.88 21.31
N PRO A 188 -51.20 -28.42 22.27
CA PRO A 188 -49.85 -28.95 22.01
C PRO A 188 -49.79 -30.01 20.89
N ASN A 189 -50.90 -30.72 20.67
CA ASN A 189 -51.03 -31.79 19.69
C ASN A 189 -51.45 -31.32 18.28
N SER A 190 -51.72 -30.02 18.09
CA SER A 190 -52.08 -29.42 16.79
C SER A 190 -50.96 -28.57 16.18
N VAL A 191 -49.76 -28.61 16.74
CA VAL A 191 -48.59 -27.94 16.16
C VAL A 191 -48.14 -28.72 14.90
N PRO A 192 -48.14 -28.11 13.70
CA PRO A 192 -47.74 -28.77 12.47
C PRO A 192 -46.29 -29.27 12.56
N SER A 193 -45.99 -30.37 11.86
CA SER A 193 -44.62 -30.90 11.82
C SER A 193 -43.69 -29.92 11.09
N LEU A 194 -42.39 -29.99 11.40
CA LEU A 194 -41.35 -29.16 10.77
C LEU A 194 -41.40 -29.21 9.23
N GLU A 195 -41.81 -30.35 8.66
CA GLU A 195 -41.92 -30.54 7.22
C GLU A 195 -43.12 -29.81 6.61
N THR A 196 -44.26 -29.75 7.30
CA THR A 196 -45.44 -28.99 6.85
C THR A 196 -45.16 -27.49 6.85
N ILE A 197 -44.46 -27.00 7.87
CA ILE A 197 -44.06 -25.58 7.99
C ILE A 197 -43.06 -25.19 6.88
N LYS A 198 -42.11 -26.07 6.54
CA LYS A 198 -41.16 -25.85 5.44
C LYS A 198 -41.82 -25.73 4.06
N MET A 199 -42.94 -26.42 3.82
CA MET A 199 -43.65 -26.33 2.53
C MET A 199 -44.38 -24.99 2.33
N GLU A 200 -44.81 -24.32 3.40
CA GLU A 200 -45.50 -23.03 3.33
C GLU A 200 -44.56 -21.82 3.51
N LEU A 201 -43.38 -22.06 4.09
CA LEU A 201 -42.32 -21.07 4.32
C LEU A 201 -41.92 -20.22 3.10
N PRO A 202 -41.67 -20.79 1.89
CA PRO A 202 -41.13 -20.01 0.78
C PRO A 202 -42.07 -18.88 0.32
N ALA A 203 -43.38 -19.00 0.58
CA ALA A 203 -44.37 -17.96 0.24
C ALA A 203 -44.39 -16.79 1.24
N GLN A 204 -44.00 -17.02 2.51
CA GLN A 204 -44.04 -16.01 3.58
C GLN A 204 -42.64 -15.57 4.05
N ARG A 205 -41.57 -16.21 3.56
CA ARG A 205 -40.17 -15.98 3.96
C ARG A 205 -39.79 -14.50 3.93
N LYS A 206 -40.12 -13.79 2.85
CA LYS A 206 -39.75 -12.38 2.68
C LYS A 206 -40.33 -11.48 3.77
N GLU A 207 -41.58 -11.73 4.16
CA GLU A 207 -42.27 -10.94 5.18
C GLU A 207 -41.77 -11.29 6.59
N ILE A 208 -41.49 -12.57 6.83
CA ILE A 208 -40.92 -13.04 8.10
C ILE A 208 -39.50 -12.47 8.30
N ILE A 209 -38.63 -12.54 7.29
CA ILE A 209 -37.28 -11.95 7.34
C ILE A 209 -37.36 -10.43 7.55
N LYS A 210 -38.29 -9.74 6.88
CA LYS A 210 -38.49 -8.30 7.04
C LYS A 210 -38.92 -7.91 8.47
N ASN A 211 -39.82 -8.68 9.08
CA ASN A 211 -40.25 -8.45 10.46
C ASN A 211 -39.13 -8.81 11.46
N LEU A 212 -38.38 -9.88 11.21
CA LEU A 212 -37.22 -10.26 12.03
C LEU A 212 -36.14 -9.18 12.00
N ASN A 213 -35.84 -8.64 10.82
CA ASN A 213 -34.90 -7.53 10.64
C ASN A 213 -35.31 -6.30 11.44
N ARG A 214 -36.62 -5.99 11.47
CA ARG A 214 -37.15 -4.86 12.24
C ARG A 214 -37.06 -5.09 13.75
N ASP A 215 -37.40 -6.29 14.22
CA ASP A 215 -37.55 -6.57 15.65
C ASP A 215 -36.22 -6.90 16.33
N LEU A 216 -35.24 -7.44 15.58
CA LEU A 216 -33.91 -7.80 16.08
C LEU A 216 -32.79 -6.84 15.60
N GLY A 217 -33.12 -5.85 14.78
CA GLY A 217 -32.12 -4.93 14.20
C GLY A 217 -31.14 -5.62 13.24
N LEU A 218 -31.51 -6.76 12.68
CA LEU A 218 -30.69 -7.52 11.73
C LEU A 218 -30.92 -6.99 10.30
N SER A 219 -29.91 -7.15 9.44
CA SER A 219 -29.98 -6.75 8.02
C SER A 219 -29.85 -7.97 7.09
N ILE A 220 -30.61 -9.04 7.37
CA ILE A 220 -30.63 -10.25 6.53
C ILE A 220 -31.33 -9.92 5.21
N ASP A 221 -30.76 -10.36 4.08
CA ASP A 221 -31.36 -10.10 2.79
C ASP A 221 -32.74 -10.81 2.66
N PRO A 222 -33.83 -10.10 2.34
CA PRO A 222 -35.15 -10.72 2.17
C PRO A 222 -35.21 -11.69 0.98
N ASP A 223 -34.24 -11.63 0.06
CA ASP A 223 -34.13 -12.54 -1.09
C ASP A 223 -33.20 -13.75 -0.85
N THR A 224 -32.68 -13.94 0.38
CA THR A 224 -31.82 -15.10 0.72
C THR A 224 -32.49 -16.44 0.38
N SER A 225 -31.74 -17.32 -0.27
CA SER A 225 -32.21 -18.68 -0.55
C SER A 225 -32.34 -19.48 0.74
N GLY A 226 -33.45 -20.20 0.89
CA GLY A 226 -33.78 -20.95 2.11
C GLY A 226 -32.80 -22.08 2.43
N ASP A 227 -32.04 -22.53 1.42
CA ASP A 227 -31.04 -23.59 1.50
C ASP A 227 -29.67 -23.08 1.99
N GLU A 228 -29.49 -21.75 2.07
CA GLU A 228 -28.24 -21.18 2.56
C GLU A 228 -28.09 -21.39 4.07
N ARG A 229 -26.84 -21.56 4.52
CA ARG A 229 -26.54 -21.68 5.95
C ARG A 229 -26.85 -20.36 6.65
N ILE A 230 -27.56 -20.41 7.77
CA ILE A 230 -27.91 -19.20 8.54
C ILE A 230 -26.66 -18.42 8.99
N GLY A 231 -25.55 -19.11 9.28
CA GLY A 231 -24.28 -18.47 9.57
C GLY A 231 -23.67 -17.69 8.40
N ALA A 232 -24.00 -18.05 7.15
CA ALA A 232 -23.61 -17.30 5.96
C ALA A 232 -24.47 -16.04 5.80
N ALA A 233 -25.79 -16.16 5.96
CA ALA A 233 -26.70 -15.04 5.90
C ALA A 233 -26.41 -14.00 7.01
N LEU A 234 -26.09 -14.45 8.22
CA LEU A 234 -25.69 -13.57 9.32
C LEU A 234 -24.33 -12.90 9.09
N TYR A 235 -23.38 -13.61 8.46
CA TYR A 235 -22.11 -13.01 8.07
C TYR A 235 -22.34 -11.87 7.06
N GLU A 236 -23.11 -12.13 6.01
CA GLU A 236 -23.43 -11.15 4.98
C GLU A 236 -24.17 -9.93 5.56
N ALA A 237 -25.18 -10.18 6.41
CA ALA A 237 -25.90 -9.13 7.13
C ALA A 237 -24.95 -8.29 8.00
N SER A 238 -24.07 -8.94 8.77
CA SER A 238 -23.10 -8.24 9.62
C SER A 238 -22.11 -7.41 8.79
N THR A 239 -21.63 -7.94 7.67
CA THR A 239 -20.74 -7.19 6.78
C THR A 239 -21.44 -5.98 6.17
N LYS A 240 -22.69 -6.13 5.69
CA LYS A 240 -23.50 -5.03 5.13
C LYS A 240 -23.81 -3.95 6.17
N THR A 241 -24.08 -4.32 7.42
CA THR A 241 -24.34 -3.35 8.50
C THR A 241 -23.09 -2.59 8.91
N ILE A 242 -21.92 -3.23 8.91
CA ILE A 242 -20.66 -2.64 9.37
C ILE A 242 -19.97 -1.83 8.26
N GLU A 243 -20.22 -2.17 6.99
CA GLU A 243 -19.60 -1.54 5.81
C GLU A 243 -19.69 0.01 5.80
N PRO A 244 -20.84 0.67 6.07
CA PRO A 244 -20.91 2.13 6.13
C PRO A 244 -20.07 2.75 7.25
N TYR A 245 -19.88 2.02 8.35
CA TYR A 245 -19.04 2.48 9.47
C TYR A 245 -17.56 2.29 9.20
N LEU A 246 -17.20 1.34 8.33
CA LEU A 246 -15.82 1.07 7.92
C LEU A 246 -15.37 1.91 6.73
N GLU A 247 -16.30 2.43 5.93
CA GLU A 247 -16.01 3.23 4.73
C GLU A 247 -14.98 4.37 4.98
N PRO A 248 -15.09 5.19 6.04
CA PRO A 248 -14.09 6.22 6.33
C PRO A 248 -12.70 5.67 6.68
N TYR A 249 -12.64 4.49 7.31
CA TYR A 249 -11.39 3.85 7.71
C TYR A 249 -10.72 3.13 6.53
N VAL A 250 -11.51 2.46 5.69
CA VAL A 250 -11.07 1.83 4.45
C VAL A 250 -10.44 2.86 3.52
N ALA A 251 -11.02 4.07 3.42
CA ALA A 251 -10.46 5.16 2.64
C ALA A 251 -9.07 5.64 3.13
N LEU A 252 -8.73 5.44 4.41
CA LEU A 252 -7.43 5.79 5.00
C LEU A 252 -6.37 4.70 4.80
N VAL A 253 -6.76 3.45 4.53
CA VAL A 253 -5.82 2.33 4.40
C VAL A 253 -4.73 2.59 3.35
N PRO A 254 -5.05 3.04 2.11
CA PRO A 254 -4.03 3.32 1.10
C PRO A 254 -3.01 4.37 1.57
N TRP A 255 -3.46 5.40 2.28
CA TRP A 255 -2.59 6.46 2.81
C TRP A 255 -1.64 5.92 3.88
N VAL A 256 -2.16 5.17 4.85
CA VAL A 256 -1.35 4.60 5.93
C VAL A 256 -0.33 3.61 5.36
N MET A 257 -0.73 2.79 4.39
CA MET A 257 0.16 1.85 3.72
C MET A 257 1.25 2.56 2.92
N ALA A 258 0.91 3.62 2.18
CA ALA A 258 1.88 4.43 1.45
C ALA A 258 2.89 5.09 2.39
N ILE A 259 2.43 5.73 3.47
CA ILE A 259 3.32 6.35 4.48
C ILE A 259 4.24 5.30 5.11
N SER A 260 3.70 4.14 5.46
CA SER A 260 4.48 3.03 6.03
C SER A 260 5.54 2.53 5.03
N PHE A 261 5.16 2.42 3.77
CA PHE A 261 6.07 2.02 2.70
C PHE A 261 7.17 3.07 2.45
N PHE A 262 6.84 4.36 2.46
CA PHE A 262 7.82 5.44 2.43
C PHE A 262 8.82 5.34 3.58
N LEU A 263 8.36 5.12 4.82
CA LEU A 263 9.24 4.98 5.98
C LEU A 263 10.13 3.73 5.88
N ALA A 264 9.61 2.63 5.36
CA ALA A 264 10.39 1.42 5.09
C ALA A 264 11.51 1.70 4.07
N LEU A 265 11.18 2.32 2.94
CA LEU A 265 12.15 2.72 1.92
C LEU A 265 13.16 3.74 2.46
N LYS A 266 12.71 4.67 3.30
CA LYS A 266 13.59 5.64 3.96
C LYS A 266 14.58 4.96 4.91
N THR A 267 14.17 3.89 5.58
CA THR A 267 15.06 3.10 6.43
C THR A 267 16.10 2.37 5.58
N ILE A 268 15.67 1.67 4.52
CA ILE A 268 16.58 0.98 3.59
C ILE A 268 17.56 1.96 2.91
N SER A 269 17.11 3.19 2.63
CA SER A 269 17.96 4.20 2.02
C SER A 269 19.19 4.57 2.86
N VAL A 270 19.17 4.35 4.17
CA VAL A 270 20.36 4.53 5.03
C VAL A 270 21.42 3.49 4.70
N VAL A 271 21.02 2.24 4.49
CA VAL A 271 21.94 1.16 4.07
C VAL A 271 22.52 1.47 2.68
N TYR A 272 21.66 1.87 1.74
CA TYR A 272 22.10 2.23 0.38
C TYR A 272 23.04 3.43 0.39
N TYR A 273 22.81 4.41 1.26
CA TYR A 273 23.72 5.55 1.41
C TYR A 273 25.13 5.12 1.79
N TYR A 274 25.28 4.26 2.79
CA TYR A 274 26.60 3.77 3.21
C TYR A 274 27.25 2.87 2.15
N LEU A 275 26.47 2.00 1.50
CA LEU A 275 26.95 1.19 0.38
C LEU A 275 27.46 2.08 -0.76
N MET A 276 26.74 3.14 -1.13
CA MET A 276 27.20 4.04 -2.18
C MET A 276 28.45 4.83 -1.79
N LEU A 277 28.57 5.25 -0.53
CA LEU A 277 29.81 5.90 -0.06
C LEU A 277 31.02 4.96 -0.13
N LEU A 278 30.81 3.65 -0.03
CA LEU A 278 31.86 2.64 -0.21
C LEU A 278 32.14 2.38 -1.70
N LEU A 279 31.09 2.23 -2.51
CA LEU A 279 31.19 1.83 -3.90
C LEU A 279 31.62 2.96 -4.84
N LEU A 280 31.22 4.21 -4.60
CA LEU A 280 31.56 5.34 -5.46
C LEU A 280 33.08 5.59 -5.56
N PRO A 281 33.84 5.63 -4.44
CA PRO A 281 35.30 5.74 -4.52
C PRO A 281 35.94 4.58 -5.29
N ALA A 282 35.50 3.35 -5.06
CA ALA A 282 36.02 2.18 -5.75
C ALA A 282 35.73 2.25 -7.26
N LEU A 283 34.51 2.65 -7.65
CA LEU A 283 34.14 2.84 -9.05
C LEU A 283 35.01 3.91 -9.72
N PHE A 284 35.19 5.06 -9.08
CA PHE A 284 36.02 6.14 -9.64
C PHE A 284 37.49 5.75 -9.73
N TRP A 285 38.00 4.98 -8.77
CA TRP A 285 39.36 4.43 -8.84
C TRP A 285 39.52 3.51 -10.06
N ILE A 286 38.57 2.59 -10.30
CA ILE A 286 38.58 1.73 -11.49
C ILE A 286 38.52 2.56 -12.79
N LEU A 287 37.62 3.54 -12.85
CA LEU A 287 37.46 4.39 -14.04
C LEU A 287 38.70 5.26 -14.32
N GLN A 288 39.44 5.66 -13.28
CA GLN A 288 40.72 6.35 -13.42
C GLN A 288 41.80 5.41 -13.97
N GLN A 289 41.91 4.18 -13.43
CA GLN A 289 42.86 3.18 -13.95
C GLN A 289 42.56 2.78 -15.39
N ALA A 290 41.29 2.79 -15.79
CA ALA A 290 40.85 2.55 -17.16
C ALA A 290 41.09 3.74 -18.11
N GLY A 291 41.57 4.89 -17.62
CA GLY A 291 41.81 6.09 -18.43
C GLY A 291 40.53 6.81 -18.88
N ILE A 292 39.37 6.51 -18.29
CA ILE A 292 38.07 7.11 -18.66
C ILE A 292 37.92 8.49 -18.02
N ILE A 293 38.51 8.70 -16.84
CA ILE A 293 38.40 9.96 -16.07
C ILE A 293 39.78 10.44 -15.65
N GLU A 294 40.05 11.73 -15.85
CA GLU A 294 41.26 12.41 -15.39
C GLU A 294 40.97 13.30 -14.17
N LYS A 295 41.83 13.24 -13.15
CA LYS A 295 41.75 14.13 -11.98
C LYS A 295 42.52 15.42 -12.26
N LYS A 296 41.81 16.55 -12.35
CA LYS A 296 42.42 17.89 -12.45
C LYS A 296 42.46 18.57 -11.09
N ILE A 297 43.62 19.09 -10.72
CA ILE A 297 43.79 19.94 -9.54
C ILE A 297 43.69 21.38 -10.03
N VAL A 298 42.72 22.13 -9.50
CA VAL A 298 42.50 23.54 -9.84
C VAL A 298 42.89 24.37 -8.62
N SER A 299 43.81 25.33 -8.80
CA SER A 299 44.16 26.28 -7.74
C SER A 299 42.99 27.23 -7.50
N ALA A 300 42.56 27.39 -6.24
CA ALA A 300 41.50 28.31 -5.85
C ALA A 300 42.06 29.35 -4.89
N GLU A 301 42.00 30.63 -5.27
CA GLU A 301 42.28 31.74 -4.36
C GLU A 301 41.09 31.93 -3.43
N LYS A 302 41.34 32.03 -2.12
CA LYS A 302 40.31 32.18 -1.09
C LYS A 302 40.43 33.57 -0.47
N GLU A 303 39.42 34.41 -0.66
CA GLU A 303 39.30 35.68 0.06
C GLU A 303 38.82 35.41 1.50
N ALA A 304 39.53 35.98 2.46
CA ALA A 304 39.16 35.94 3.87
C ALA A 304 39.28 37.36 4.46
N PHE A 305 38.24 37.78 5.19
CA PHE A 305 38.30 39.00 5.97
C PHE A 305 38.92 38.70 7.33
N GLU A 306 40.04 39.34 7.64
CA GLU A 306 40.64 39.32 8.97
C GLU A 306 40.30 40.63 9.71
N LEU A 307 40.05 40.52 11.01
CA LEU A 307 39.92 41.70 11.88
C LEU A 307 41.27 42.39 11.97
N VAL A 308 41.33 43.64 11.50
CA VAL A 308 42.48 44.51 11.74
C VAL A 308 42.55 44.76 13.24
N LYS A 309 43.61 44.27 13.89
CA LYS A 309 43.91 44.54 15.30
C LYS A 309 44.37 45.98 15.49
#